data_AF-A0A183IPX5-F1
#
_entry.id   AF-A0A183IPX5-F1
#
_cell.length_a   1.000
_cell.length_b   1.000
_cell.length_c   1.000
_cell.angle_alpha   90.00
_cell.angle_beta   90.00
_cell.angle_gamma   90.00
#
_symmetry.space_group_name_H-M   'P 1'
#
loop_
_entity.id
_entity.type
_entity.pdbx_description
1 polymer ?
#
loop_
_entity_poly.entity_id
_entity_poly.type
_entity_poly.pdbx_seq_one_letter_code
_entity_poly.pdbx_strand_id
1 'polypeptide(L)'
;MGPRKILKGKRKIAPPPSSVLSKTESKKVQNPLFERRPRNFGVGQDIQPKRDLRRFVRWPKYVRIQRQRSVLYQRLKVPPPIHQFSFTLDKPNGNISFC
;
A
#
# COMPACT_ATOMS: atom_id res chain seq x y z
N MET A 1 -28.94 -16.42 -68.00
CA MET A 1 -28.07 -16.83 -66.86
C MET A 1 -28.67 -16.28 -65.58
N GLY A 2 -28.90 -17.14 -64.57
CA GLY A 2 -29.78 -16.86 -63.42
C GLY A 2 -29.28 -15.80 -62.41
N PRO A 3 -30.14 -15.37 -61.45
CA PRO A 3 -29.96 -14.15 -60.67
C PRO A 3 -29.08 -14.39 -59.43
N ARG A 4 -28.28 -13.38 -59.02
CA ARG A 4 -27.66 -13.34 -57.68
C ARG A 4 -28.19 -12.17 -56.86
N LYS A 5 -28.72 -12.54 -55.69
CA LYS A 5 -29.49 -11.76 -54.73
C LYS A 5 -28.60 -10.82 -53.91
N ILE A 6 -29.16 -9.64 -53.61
CA ILE A 6 -28.65 -8.60 -52.71
C ILE A 6 -28.70 -9.09 -51.26
N LEU A 7 -27.65 -8.86 -50.47
CA LEU A 7 -27.71 -8.94 -49.01
C LEU A 7 -27.07 -7.70 -48.38
N LYS A 8 -27.95 -6.81 -47.91
CA LYS A 8 -27.68 -5.67 -47.02
C LYS A 8 -26.87 -6.13 -45.80
N GLY A 9 -25.72 -5.48 -45.59
CA GLY A 9 -24.87 -5.68 -44.42
C GLY A 9 -25.60 -5.37 -43.12
N LYS A 10 -25.82 -6.40 -42.30
CA LYS A 10 -26.21 -6.25 -40.90
C LYS A 10 -24.94 -6.03 -40.05
N ARG A 11 -24.91 -4.91 -39.35
CA ARG A 11 -23.87 -4.52 -38.38
C ARG A 11 -23.67 -5.64 -37.36
N LYS A 12 -22.44 -6.14 -37.22
CA LYS A 12 -22.07 -7.05 -36.14
C LYS A 12 -21.73 -6.24 -34.90
N ILE A 13 -22.61 -6.28 -33.90
CA ILE A 13 -22.30 -5.83 -32.53
C ILE A 13 -21.51 -6.95 -31.84
N ALA A 14 -20.40 -6.59 -31.19
CA ALA A 14 -19.54 -7.52 -30.47
C ALA A 14 -20.27 -8.13 -29.26
N PRO A 15 -20.00 -9.41 -28.92
CA PRO A 15 -20.53 -9.99 -27.69
C PRO A 15 -19.99 -9.25 -26.45
N PRO A 16 -20.78 -9.17 -25.36
CA PRO A 16 -20.35 -8.51 -24.13
C PRO A 16 -19.17 -9.24 -23.47
N PRO A 17 -18.35 -8.54 -22.65
CA PRO A 17 -17.13 -9.08 -22.07
C PRO A 17 -17.41 -10.26 -21.13
N SER A 18 -16.56 -11.29 -21.22
CA SER A 18 -16.56 -12.54 -20.42
C SER A 18 -16.46 -12.35 -18.90
N SER A 19 -16.42 -11.11 -18.40
CA SER A 19 -16.34 -10.79 -16.98
C SER A 19 -17.64 -11.03 -16.20
N VAL A 20 -18.75 -11.37 -16.88
CA VAL A 20 -20.07 -11.57 -16.26
C VAL A 20 -20.47 -13.05 -16.18
N LEU A 21 -19.77 -13.98 -16.86
CA LEU A 21 -20.25 -15.36 -17.05
C LEU A 21 -19.59 -16.44 -16.19
N SER A 22 -18.59 -16.16 -15.35
CA SER A 22 -18.04 -17.23 -14.49
C SER A 22 -17.26 -16.72 -13.28
N LYS A 23 -18.00 -16.29 -12.25
CA LYS A 23 -17.60 -16.64 -10.87
C LYS A 23 -18.39 -17.87 -10.46
N THR A 24 -18.03 -19.00 -11.03
CA THR A 24 -18.40 -20.29 -10.46
C THR A 24 -17.57 -20.41 -9.18
N GLU A 25 -18.19 -20.15 -8.03
CA GLU A 25 -17.60 -20.48 -6.74
C GLU A 25 -17.35 -21.99 -6.71
N SER A 26 -16.09 -22.37 -6.88
CA SER A 26 -15.66 -23.74 -6.67
C SER A 26 -15.96 -24.08 -5.20
N LYS A 27 -16.94 -24.95 -4.99
CA LYS A 27 -17.21 -25.55 -3.68
C LYS A 27 -15.92 -26.23 -3.22
N LYS A 28 -15.20 -25.58 -2.30
CA LYS A 28 -14.03 -26.18 -1.65
C LYS A 28 -14.49 -27.46 -0.97
N VAL A 29 -14.01 -28.60 -1.46
CA VAL A 29 -14.12 -29.89 -0.79
C VAL A 29 -13.39 -29.75 0.54
N GLN A 30 -14.10 -29.41 1.61
CA GLN A 30 -13.52 -29.43 2.95
C GLN A 30 -13.45 -30.88 3.39
N ASN A 31 -12.23 -31.38 3.51
CA ASN A 31 -12.00 -32.68 4.12
C ASN A 31 -12.50 -32.61 5.58
N PRO A 32 -13.42 -33.50 6.01
CA PRO A 32 -14.01 -33.47 7.35
C PRO A 32 -12.98 -33.66 8.47
N LEU A 33 -11.75 -34.09 8.17
CA LEU A 33 -10.66 -34.16 9.16
C LEU A 33 -10.08 -32.77 9.54
N PHE A 34 -10.31 -31.72 8.75
CA PHE A 34 -9.77 -30.39 9.02
C PHE A 34 -10.85 -29.43 9.53
N GLU A 35 -10.81 -29.14 10.83
CA GLU A 35 -11.64 -28.12 11.47
C GLU A 35 -10.92 -26.76 11.49
N ARG A 36 -11.69 -25.67 11.32
CA ARG A 36 -11.17 -24.31 11.55
C ARG A 36 -11.03 -24.07 13.06
N ARG A 37 -9.81 -23.84 13.53
CA ARG A 37 -9.51 -23.47 14.93
C ARG A 37 -8.98 -22.03 15.03
N PRO A 38 -9.86 -21.02 15.06
CA PRO A 38 -9.44 -19.63 15.21
C PRO A 38 -8.95 -19.40 16.64
N ARG A 39 -7.82 -18.71 16.79
CA ARG A 39 -7.30 -18.26 18.09
C ARG A 39 -7.86 -16.88 18.42
N ASN A 40 -8.16 -16.65 19.70
CA ASN A 40 -8.61 -15.36 20.21
C ASN A 40 -7.42 -14.62 20.84
N PHE A 41 -7.02 -13.50 20.24
CA PHE A 41 -5.85 -12.74 20.68
C PHE A 41 -6.19 -11.51 21.54
N GLY A 42 -7.37 -11.50 22.15
CA GLY A 42 -7.76 -10.51 23.15
C GLY A 42 -6.93 -10.58 24.43
N VAL A 43 -7.10 -9.60 25.32
CA VAL A 43 -6.42 -9.58 26.62
C VAL A 43 -6.88 -10.77 27.46
N GLY A 44 -5.95 -11.59 27.96
CA GLY A 44 -6.24 -12.74 28.82
C GLY A 44 -6.68 -14.02 28.11
N GLN A 45 -6.57 -14.08 26.78
CA GLN A 45 -6.94 -15.24 25.96
C GLN A 45 -5.65 -15.94 25.42
N ASP A 46 -5.62 -16.34 24.16
CA ASP A 46 -4.46 -17.00 23.55
C ASP A 46 -3.22 -16.09 23.47
N ILE A 47 -2.04 -16.73 23.35
CA ILE A 47 -0.76 -16.04 23.18
C ILE A 47 -0.82 -15.09 21.99
N GLN A 48 -0.43 -13.83 22.23
CA GLN A 48 -0.38 -12.81 21.19
C GLN A 48 0.60 -13.21 20.07
N PRO A 49 0.25 -13.01 18.78
CA PRO A 49 1.20 -13.15 17.69
C PRO A 49 2.36 -12.16 17.81
N LYS A 50 3.46 -12.48 17.13
CA LYS A 50 4.59 -11.57 16.99
C LYS A 50 4.14 -10.33 16.20
N ARG A 51 4.16 -9.16 16.84
CA ARG A 51 3.85 -7.86 16.23
C ARG A 51 5.12 -7.10 15.89
N ASP A 52 5.01 -6.07 15.06
CA ASP A 52 6.13 -5.16 14.83
C ASP A 52 6.46 -4.38 16.12
N LEU A 53 7.68 -4.56 16.62
CA LEU A 53 8.17 -3.92 17.85
C LEU A 53 9.04 -2.68 17.58
N ARG A 54 9.26 -2.27 16.32
CA ARG A 54 10.15 -1.14 15.96
C ARG A 54 9.95 0.12 16.80
N ARG A 55 8.71 0.43 17.20
CA ARG A 55 8.40 1.59 18.05
C ARG A 55 8.79 1.40 19.53
N PHE A 56 8.70 0.19 20.06
CA PHE A 56 8.88 -0.15 21.47
C PHE A 56 10.25 -0.76 21.78
N VAL A 57 11.03 -1.07 20.76
CA VAL A 57 12.41 -1.55 20.91
C VAL A 57 13.25 -0.51 21.62
N ARG A 58 14.06 -0.97 22.57
CA ARG A 58 15.14 -0.18 23.15
C ARG A 58 16.21 0.05 22.09
N TRP A 59 16.12 1.19 21.40
CA TRP A 59 17.08 1.55 20.35
C TRP A 59 18.50 1.75 20.89
N PRO A 60 19.54 1.47 20.07
CA PRO A 60 20.93 1.77 20.41
C PRO A 60 21.12 3.23 20.82
N LYS A 61 22.09 3.49 21.70
CA LYS A 61 22.30 4.81 22.32
C LYS A 61 22.44 5.94 21.29
N TYR A 62 23.19 5.71 20.20
CA TYR A 62 23.41 6.73 19.17
C TYR A 62 22.13 7.13 18.43
N VAL A 63 21.25 6.18 18.09
CA VAL A 63 19.96 6.45 17.43
C VAL A 63 19.09 7.32 18.33
N ARG A 64 19.05 6.99 19.63
CA ARG A 64 18.28 7.74 20.62
C ARG A 64 18.77 9.18 20.73
N ILE A 65 20.09 9.40 20.81
CA ILE A 65 20.68 10.74 20.88
C ILE A 65 20.39 11.53 19.59
N GLN A 66 20.52 10.92 18.42
CA GLN A 66 20.22 11.57 17.14
C GLN A 66 18.75 12.01 17.04
N ARG A 67 17.81 11.13 17.44
CA ARG A 67 16.38 11.46 17.46
C ARG A 67 16.05 12.55 18.49
N GLN A 68 16.60 12.46 19.70
CA GLN A 68 16.43 13.48 20.74
C GLN A 68 16.97 14.84 20.27
N ARG A 69 18.13 14.87 19.63
CA ARG A 69 18.71 16.07 19.03
C ARG A 69 17.76 16.69 18.01
N SER A 70 17.21 15.90 17.09
CA SER A 70 16.24 16.38 16.09
C SER A 70 14.98 16.96 16.73
N VAL A 71 14.41 16.28 17.73
CA VAL A 71 13.24 16.77 18.48
C VAL A 71 13.55 18.09 19.19
N LEU A 72 14.74 18.22 19.78
CA LEU A 72 15.14 19.43 20.49
C LEU A 72 15.21 20.65 19.56
N TYR A 73 15.78 20.51 18.36
CA TYR A 73 15.80 21.59 17.37
C TYR A 73 14.41 22.04 16.93
N GLN A 74 13.44 21.13 16.89
CA GLN A 74 12.05 21.48 16.54
C GLN A 74 11.31 22.16 17.69
N ARG A 75 11.63 21.83 18.94
CA ARG A 75 10.91 22.31 20.13
C ARG A 75 11.46 23.64 20.64
N LEU A 76 12.76 23.86 20.54
CA LEU A 76 13.39 25.10 20.95
C LEU A 76 13.36 26.12 19.81
N LYS A 77 13.37 27.41 20.18
CA LYS A 77 13.51 28.49 19.20
C LYS A 77 14.96 28.53 18.72
N VAL A 78 15.17 28.26 17.44
CA VAL A 78 16.48 28.33 16.79
C VAL A 78 16.71 29.74 16.24
N PRO A 79 17.89 30.35 16.47
CA PRO A 79 18.21 31.67 15.93
C PRO A 79 18.10 31.74 14.39
N PRO A 80 17.66 32.87 13.80
CA PRO A 80 17.48 33.01 12.35
C PRO A 80 18.70 32.66 11.50
N PRO A 81 19.95 33.02 11.87
CA PRO A 81 21.14 32.65 11.10
C PRO A 81 21.37 31.14 10.96
N ILE A 82 20.85 30.34 11.89
CA ILE A 82 20.94 28.87 11.84
C ILE A 82 19.70 28.31 11.13
N HIS A 83 18.55 28.94 11.34
CA HIS A 83 17.28 28.48 10.77
C HIS A 83 17.19 28.67 9.25
N GLN A 84 17.94 29.61 8.65
CA GLN A 84 17.98 29.80 7.20
C GLN A 84 18.29 28.50 6.42
N PHE A 85 19.10 27.61 6.98
CA PHE A 85 19.45 26.33 6.35
C PHE A 85 18.34 25.28 6.40
N SER A 86 17.28 25.53 7.16
CA SER A 86 16.07 24.68 7.16
C SER A 86 15.14 25.02 5.99
N PHE A 87 15.26 26.22 5.42
CA PHE A 87 14.54 26.63 4.21
C PHE A 87 15.41 26.35 2.98
N THR A 88 15.01 25.38 2.17
CA THR A 88 15.73 24.97 0.97
C THR A 88 15.00 25.44 -0.29
N LEU A 89 15.72 25.57 -1.41
CA LEU A 89 15.10 25.77 -2.72
C LEU A 89 14.15 24.62 -3.07
N ASP A 90 13.11 24.93 -3.82
CA ASP A 90 12.17 23.93 -4.31
C ASP A 90 12.86 22.91 -5.22
N LYS A 91 12.35 21.68 -5.22
CA LYS A 91 12.89 20.55 -5.99
C LYS A 91 13.22 20.88 -7.46
N PRO A 92 12.35 21.53 -8.26
CA PRO A 92 12.69 21.86 -9.66
C PRO A 92 13.86 22.84 -9.77
N ASN A 93 13.86 23.88 -8.94
CA ASN A 93 14.90 24.91 -8.96
C ASN A 93 16.26 24.37 -8.49
N GLY A 94 16.25 23.49 -7.48
CA GLY A 94 17.45 22.82 -7.00
C GLY A 94 18.10 21.92 -8.05
N ASN A 95 17.30 21.19 -8.85
CA ASN A 95 17.83 20.33 -9.90
C ASN A 95 18.51 21.12 -11.03
N ILE A 96 17.95 22.29 -11.39
CA ILE A 96 18.49 23.16 -12.46
C ILE A 96 19.81 23.79 -12.02
N SER A 97 19.95 24.18 -10.75
CA SER A 97 21.17 24.80 -10.23
C SER A 97 22.37 23.87 -10.07
N PHE A 98 22.17 22.55 -10.10
CA PHE A 98 23.21 21.53 -9.94
C PHE A 98 23.56 20.80 -11.25
N CYS A 99 22.98 21.24 -12.38
CA CYS A 99 23.35 20.85 -13.74
C CYS A 99 24.07 22.01 -14.44
#